data_AF-A0A4Q7AMF4-F1
#
_entry.id   AF-A0A4Q7AMF4-F1
#
_cell.length_a   1.000
_cell.length_b   1.000
_cell.length_c   1.000
_cell.angle_alpha   90.00
_cell.angle_beta   90.00
_cell.angle_gamma   90.00
#
_symmetry.space_group_name_H-M   'P 1'
#
loop_
_entity.id
_entity.type
_entity.pdbx_description
1 polymer ?
#
loop_
_entity_poly.entity_id
_entity_poly.type
_entity_poly.pdbx_seq_one_letter_code
_entity_poly.pdbx_strand_id
1 'polypeptide(L)'
;EVECKGSGFNADNTPMILFERHVMRQRLIANDQPKVVDQMMIKRPDLCSKTSGGYGLYSAQHGRLNAAAQYHRASALESASWGIGQVMGYHWQSLGYKSLQAFINAMYRDEASQLDAMCRYIKVNGLINALKNKDWKAFARGYNGSGYAKNNYDVKLANAYMKALI
;
A
#
# COMPACT_ATOMS: atom_id res chain seq x y z
N GLU A 1 5.83 8.03 -12.97
CA GLU A 1 6.68 9.04 -12.31
C GLU A 1 6.26 9.31 -10.86
N VAL A 2 5.02 9.75 -10.60
CA VAL A 2 4.59 10.15 -9.24
C VAL A 2 4.17 8.97 -8.37
N GLU A 3 3.21 8.17 -8.84
CA GLU A 3 2.65 7.03 -8.10
C GLU A 3 3.47 5.73 -8.27
N CYS A 4 4.47 5.76 -9.15
CA CYS A 4 5.31 4.63 -9.51
C CYS A 4 6.77 5.09 -9.50
N LYS A 5 7.46 4.89 -8.36
CA LYS A 5 8.81 5.43 -8.09
C LYS A 5 9.93 4.52 -8.60
N GLY A 6 9.96 4.28 -9.90
CA GLY A 6 10.98 3.44 -10.54
C GLY A 6 10.58 1.97 -10.52
N SER A 7 11.36 1.13 -9.83
CA SER A 7 11.18 -0.32 -9.79
C SER A 7 10.13 -0.75 -8.77
N GLY A 8 9.32 -1.73 -9.16
CA GLY A 8 8.40 -2.47 -8.30
C GLY A 8 9.08 -3.53 -7.43
N PHE A 9 10.37 -3.79 -7.64
CA PHE A 9 11.18 -4.78 -6.93
C PHE A 9 12.45 -4.17 -6.32
N ASN A 10 12.85 -4.72 -5.18
CA ASN A 10 14.14 -4.49 -4.55
C ASN A 10 15.25 -5.26 -5.30
N ALA A 11 16.52 -4.99 -4.96
CA ALA A 11 17.67 -5.68 -5.54
C ALA A 11 17.71 -7.20 -5.26
N ASP A 12 17.00 -7.67 -4.23
CA ASP A 12 16.86 -9.09 -3.87
C ASP A 12 15.64 -9.77 -4.53
N ASN A 13 15.01 -9.11 -5.52
CA ASN A 13 13.80 -9.54 -6.21
C ASN A 13 12.54 -9.66 -5.32
N THR A 14 12.57 -9.18 -4.08
CA THR A 14 11.34 -9.01 -3.31
C THR A 14 10.59 -7.77 -3.80
N PRO A 15 9.23 -7.77 -3.81
CA PRO A 15 8.49 -6.58 -4.20
C PRO A 15 8.78 -5.45 -3.21
N MET A 16 8.84 -4.22 -3.72
CA MET A 16 8.91 -3.05 -2.86
C MET A 16 7.65 -2.98 -2.00
N ILE A 17 7.81 -2.81 -0.69
CA ILE A 17 6.69 -2.67 0.25
C ILE A 17 6.89 -1.50 1.20
N LEU A 18 5.79 -0.99 1.74
CA LEU A 18 5.80 -0.16 2.95
C LEU A 18 4.86 -0.78 3.97
N PHE A 19 5.38 -1.12 5.15
CA PHE A 19 4.60 -1.71 6.22
C PHE A 19 3.98 -0.61 7.10
N GLU A 20 2.66 -0.64 7.27
CA GLU A 20 1.89 0.37 8.00
C GLU A 20 1.48 -0.13 9.39
N ARG A 21 2.25 0.20 10.44
CA ARG A 21 1.98 -0.25 11.83
C ARG A 21 0.58 0.09 12.35
N HIS A 22 0.00 1.17 11.84
CA HIS A 22 -1.33 1.60 12.22
C HIS A 22 -2.43 0.82 11.49
N VAL A 23 -2.16 0.43 10.24
CA VAL A 23 -3.02 -0.48 9.49
C VAL A 23 -2.92 -1.89 10.07
N MET A 24 -1.75 -2.36 10.52
CA MET A 24 -1.61 -3.64 11.22
C MET A 24 -2.58 -3.74 12.39
N ARG A 25 -2.66 -2.71 13.23
CA ARG A 25 -3.66 -2.62 14.30
C ARG A 25 -5.09 -2.73 13.77
N GLN A 26 -5.44 -1.96 12.74
CA GLN A 26 -6.78 -1.97 12.15
C GLN A 26 -7.15 -3.34 11.55
N ARG A 27 -6.17 -4.05 10.96
CA ARG A 27 -6.36 -5.37 10.37
C ARG A 27 -6.38 -6.49 11.39
N LEU A 28 -5.70 -6.36 12.52
CA LEU A 28 -5.90 -7.29 13.62
C LEU A 28 -7.32 -7.18 14.19
N ILE A 29 -7.84 -5.96 14.34
CA ILE A 29 -9.21 -5.73 14.83
C ILE A 29 -10.22 -6.35 13.86
N ALA A 30 -10.09 -6.10 12.57
CA ALA A 30 -11.06 -6.60 11.60
C ALA A 30 -10.95 -8.09 11.28
N ASN A 31 -9.84 -8.73 11.65
CA ASN A 31 -9.68 -10.18 11.57
C ASN A 31 -9.93 -10.84 12.94
N ASP A 32 -10.67 -10.16 13.83
CA ASP A 32 -11.09 -10.64 15.15
C ASP A 32 -9.95 -11.10 16.06
N GLN A 33 -8.84 -10.34 16.09
CA GLN A 33 -7.65 -10.62 16.91
C GLN A 33 -7.42 -9.61 18.05
N PRO A 34 -8.40 -9.28 18.92
CA PRO A 34 -8.24 -8.25 19.95
C PRO A 34 -7.11 -8.54 20.95
N LYS A 35 -6.93 -9.80 21.36
CA LYS A 35 -5.84 -10.19 22.27
C LYS A 35 -4.46 -9.95 21.65
N VAL A 36 -4.33 -10.17 20.34
CA VAL A 36 -3.08 -9.92 19.60
C VAL A 36 -2.82 -8.42 19.48
N VAL A 37 -3.86 -7.60 19.30
CA VAL A 37 -3.74 -6.13 19.34
C VAL A 37 -3.13 -5.68 20.65
N ASP A 38 -3.70 -6.07 21.78
CA ASP A 38 -3.25 -5.66 23.10
C ASP A 38 -1.80 -6.10 23.35
N GLN A 39 -1.48 -7.35 23.02
CA GLN A 39 -0.13 -7.88 23.14
C GLN A 39 0.88 -7.12 22.27
N MET A 40 0.56 -6.91 20.98
CA MET A 40 1.47 -6.26 20.04
C MET A 40 1.66 -4.78 20.35
N MET A 41 0.62 -4.06 20.76
CA MET A 41 0.73 -2.64 21.08
C MET A 41 1.67 -2.38 22.26
N ILE A 42 1.77 -3.33 23.21
CA ILE A 42 2.70 -3.25 24.33
C ILE A 42 4.09 -3.73 23.93
N LYS A 43 4.20 -4.93 23.34
CA LYS A 43 5.51 -5.57 23.08
C LYS A 43 6.22 -5.02 21.85
N ARG A 44 5.46 -4.55 20.85
CA ARG A 44 5.94 -4.14 19.52
C ARG A 44 5.20 -2.88 19.03
N PRO A 45 5.28 -1.74 19.75
CA PRO A 45 4.69 -0.47 19.31
C PRO A 45 5.30 0.06 18.00
N ASP A 46 6.45 -0.47 17.59
CA ASP A 46 7.05 -0.28 16.27
C ASP A 46 6.25 -0.98 15.16
N LEU A 47 5.57 -2.10 15.44
CA LEU A 47 4.78 -2.86 14.45
C LEU A 47 3.26 -2.71 14.60
N CYS A 48 2.76 -2.26 15.75
CA CYS A 48 1.34 -2.09 16.00
C CYS A 48 1.09 -0.82 16.83
N SER A 49 0.47 0.20 16.25
CA SER A 49 0.21 1.48 16.91
C SER A 49 -1.14 2.07 16.52
N LYS A 50 -1.64 3.05 17.29
CA LYS A 50 -2.79 3.87 16.90
C LYS A 50 -2.42 4.92 15.84
N THR A 51 -1.15 5.29 15.75
CA THR A 51 -0.65 6.36 14.89
C THR A 51 0.23 5.83 13.78
N SER A 52 0.15 6.46 12.60
CA SER A 52 1.00 6.17 11.45
C SER A 52 2.47 6.60 11.71
N GLY A 53 3.34 6.37 10.73
CA GLY A 53 4.75 6.73 10.83
C GLY A 53 5.61 5.66 11.53
N GLY A 54 6.82 6.08 11.90
CA GLY A 54 7.82 5.17 12.46
C GLY A 54 8.24 4.09 11.47
N TYR A 55 8.30 4.43 10.17
CA TYR A 55 8.56 3.47 9.07
C TYR A 55 9.98 2.89 9.09
N GLY A 56 10.96 3.60 9.66
CA GLY A 56 12.35 3.16 9.60
C GLY A 56 12.88 3.17 8.15
N LEU A 57 13.90 2.35 7.88
CA LEU A 57 14.52 2.27 6.56
C LEU A 57 13.67 1.45 5.57
N TYR A 58 13.74 1.77 4.28
CA TYR A 58 13.09 0.97 3.23
C TYR A 58 13.61 -0.47 3.20
N SER A 59 14.92 -0.68 3.41
CA SER A 59 15.53 -2.02 3.50
C SER A 59 14.98 -2.85 4.67
N ALA A 60 14.39 -2.23 5.69
CA ALA A 60 13.86 -2.93 6.86
C ALA A 60 12.40 -3.40 6.68
N GLN A 61 11.69 -2.99 5.63
CA GLN A 61 10.24 -3.20 5.53
C GLN A 61 9.86 -4.69 5.50
N HIS A 62 10.58 -5.52 4.74
CA HIS A 62 10.33 -6.97 4.72
C HIS A 62 10.62 -7.63 6.08
N GLY A 63 11.67 -7.18 6.78
CA GLY A 63 11.94 -7.64 8.15
C GLY A 63 10.81 -7.30 9.13
N ARG A 64 10.24 -6.09 9.02
CA ARG A 64 9.08 -5.67 9.82
C ARG A 64 7.83 -6.48 9.50
N LEU A 65 7.54 -6.66 8.22
CA LEU A 65 6.43 -7.49 7.76
C LEU A 65 6.57 -8.93 8.29
N ASN A 66 7.75 -9.53 8.16
CA ASN A 66 8.02 -10.87 8.65
C ASN A 66 7.81 -10.98 10.17
N ALA A 67 8.30 -10.00 10.93
CA ALA A 67 8.10 -9.95 12.37
C ALA A 67 6.62 -9.77 12.76
N ALA A 68 5.85 -8.97 12.03
CA ALA A 68 4.41 -8.81 12.26
C ALA A 68 3.64 -10.10 11.89
N ALA A 69 4.07 -10.80 10.85
CA ALA A 69 3.45 -12.05 10.41
C ALA A 69 3.57 -13.19 11.43
N GLN A 70 4.55 -13.12 12.34
CA GLN A 70 4.66 -14.05 13.48
C GLN A 70 3.51 -13.91 14.49
N TYR A 71 2.83 -12.77 14.51
CA TYR A 71 1.66 -12.55 15.37
C TYR A 71 0.36 -12.92 14.65
N HIS A 72 0.18 -12.41 13.44
CA HIS A 72 -0.97 -12.77 12.60
C HIS A 72 -0.67 -12.49 11.13
N ARG A 73 -0.46 -13.55 10.35
CA ARG A 73 0.00 -13.48 8.96
C ARG A 73 -0.93 -12.67 8.05
N ALA A 74 -2.23 -12.89 8.11
CA ALA A 74 -3.18 -12.21 7.23
C ALA A 74 -3.17 -10.70 7.46
N SER A 75 -3.30 -10.26 8.73
CA SER A 75 -3.28 -8.84 9.07
C SER A 75 -1.95 -8.17 8.71
N ALA A 76 -0.83 -8.88 8.86
CA ALA A 76 0.47 -8.37 8.47
C ALA A 76 0.55 -8.09 6.96
N LEU A 77 0.18 -9.06 6.12
CA LEU A 77 0.20 -8.91 4.66
C LEU A 77 -0.79 -7.84 4.17
N GLU A 78 -1.97 -7.77 4.80
CA GLU A 78 -2.97 -6.73 4.53
C GLU A 78 -2.51 -5.33 4.91
N SER A 79 -1.60 -5.23 5.89
CA SER A 79 -1.07 -3.96 6.40
C SER A 79 0.12 -3.38 5.65
N ALA A 80 0.56 -4.01 4.57
CA ALA A 80 1.58 -3.46 3.70
C ALA A 80 0.99 -2.95 2.38
N SER A 81 1.56 -1.88 1.83
CA SER A 81 1.43 -1.54 0.41
C SER A 81 2.44 -2.34 -0.40
N TRP A 82 2.07 -2.70 -1.63
CA TRP A 82 2.86 -3.64 -2.44
C TRP A 82 3.17 -3.11 -3.84
N GLY A 83 4.40 -3.37 -4.28
CA GLY A 83 4.85 -3.20 -5.65
C GLY A 83 4.89 -1.75 -6.13
N ILE A 84 5.02 -1.59 -7.44
CA ILE A 84 5.20 -0.30 -8.10
C ILE A 84 4.07 0.70 -7.83
N GLY A 85 2.82 0.21 -7.75
CA GLY A 85 1.65 1.03 -7.48
C GLY A 85 1.37 1.27 -5.99
N GLN A 86 2.13 0.63 -5.09
CA GLN A 86 1.94 0.73 -3.64
C GLN A 86 0.47 0.49 -3.20
N VAL A 87 -0.18 -0.51 -3.80
CA VAL A 87 -1.56 -0.87 -3.47
C VAL A 87 -1.60 -1.60 -2.12
N MET A 88 -2.47 -1.18 -1.21
CA MET A 88 -2.59 -1.80 0.11
C MET A 88 -3.15 -3.22 0.03
N GLY A 89 -2.54 -4.15 0.78
CA GLY A 89 -2.90 -5.56 0.77
C GLY A 89 -4.35 -5.84 1.19
N TYR A 90 -4.93 -5.04 2.08
CA TYR A 90 -6.33 -5.18 2.50
C TYR A 90 -7.37 -4.97 1.39
N HIS A 91 -6.96 -4.46 0.22
CA HIS A 91 -7.84 -4.35 -0.95
C HIS A 91 -7.98 -5.64 -1.76
N TRP A 92 -7.23 -6.71 -1.45
CA TRP A 92 -7.19 -7.92 -2.27
C TRP A 92 -8.59 -8.42 -2.69
N GLN A 93 -9.55 -8.43 -1.76
CA GLN A 93 -10.90 -8.91 -2.03
C GLN A 93 -11.68 -7.96 -2.93
N SER A 94 -11.64 -6.65 -2.65
CA SER A 94 -12.33 -5.63 -3.45
C SER A 94 -11.76 -5.52 -4.87
N LEU A 95 -10.49 -5.88 -5.06
CA LEU A 95 -9.82 -5.94 -6.36
C LEU A 95 -10.07 -7.26 -7.12
N GLY A 96 -10.87 -8.16 -6.55
CA GLY A 96 -11.29 -9.41 -7.19
C GLY A 96 -10.23 -10.51 -7.18
N TYR A 97 -9.24 -10.45 -6.28
CA TYR A 97 -8.35 -11.60 -6.07
C TYR A 97 -9.09 -12.70 -5.30
N LYS A 98 -8.84 -13.96 -5.67
CA LYS A 98 -9.51 -15.12 -5.04
C LYS A 98 -9.13 -15.31 -3.57
N SER A 99 -7.96 -14.83 -3.18
CA SER A 99 -7.46 -14.86 -1.81
C SER A 99 -6.35 -13.81 -1.62
N LEU A 100 -6.06 -13.49 -0.36
CA LEU A 100 -4.89 -12.69 0.00
C LEU A 100 -3.60 -13.29 -0.57
N GLN A 101 -3.44 -14.62 -0.53
CA GLN A 101 -2.26 -15.27 -1.09
C GLN A 101 -2.16 -15.08 -2.61
N ALA A 102 -3.28 -15.10 -3.34
CA ALA A 102 -3.27 -14.84 -4.77
C ALA A 102 -2.84 -13.41 -5.10
N PHE A 103 -3.26 -12.43 -4.29
CA PHE A 103 -2.77 -11.05 -4.39
C PHE A 103 -1.26 -10.98 -4.15
N ILE A 104 -0.75 -11.57 -3.06
CA ILE A 104 0.69 -11.58 -2.76
C ILE A 104 1.50 -12.26 -3.87
N ASN A 105 1.05 -13.42 -4.37
CA ASN A 105 1.71 -14.09 -5.48
C ASN A 105 1.77 -13.22 -6.74
N ALA A 106 0.73 -12.42 -7.01
CA ALA A 106 0.76 -11.47 -8.11
C ALA A 106 1.79 -10.35 -7.89
N MET A 107 1.94 -9.86 -6.67
CA MET A 107 2.93 -8.82 -6.35
C MET A 107 4.37 -9.31 -6.50
N TYR A 108 4.62 -10.60 -6.24
CA TYR A 108 5.94 -11.23 -6.43
C TYR A 108 6.23 -11.65 -7.88
N ARG A 109 5.21 -11.74 -8.75
CA ARG A 109 5.37 -12.34 -10.07
C ARG A 109 6.16 -11.45 -11.03
N ASP A 110 5.69 -10.22 -11.24
CA ASP A 110 6.28 -9.25 -12.17
C ASP A 110 5.64 -7.86 -11.97
N GLU A 111 6.23 -6.82 -12.57
CA GLU A 111 5.73 -5.44 -12.46
C GLU A 111 4.41 -5.24 -13.21
N ALA A 112 4.16 -5.99 -14.29
CA ALA A 112 2.89 -5.93 -15.03
C ALA A 112 1.70 -6.32 -14.13
N SER A 113 1.93 -7.25 -13.21
CA SER A 113 0.97 -7.74 -12.23
C SER A 113 0.75 -6.75 -11.09
N GLN A 114 1.80 -6.04 -10.69
CA GLN A 114 1.70 -4.93 -9.75
C GLN A 114 0.94 -3.75 -10.38
N LEU A 115 1.18 -3.46 -11.66
CA LEU A 115 0.43 -2.47 -12.42
C LEU A 115 -1.04 -2.87 -12.61
N ASP A 116 -1.35 -4.15 -12.84
CA ASP A 116 -2.73 -4.65 -12.89
C ASP A 116 -3.46 -4.38 -11.57
N ALA A 117 -2.82 -4.60 -10.41
CA ALA A 117 -3.42 -4.26 -9.12
C ALA A 117 -3.73 -2.75 -8.99
N MET A 118 -2.82 -1.89 -9.45
CA MET A 118 -3.05 -0.44 -9.50
C MET A 118 -4.22 -0.08 -10.41
N CYS A 119 -4.29 -0.65 -11.61
CA CYS A 119 -5.40 -0.43 -12.55
C CYS A 119 -6.75 -0.88 -11.96
N ARG A 120 -6.79 -2.04 -11.31
CA ARG A 120 -7.97 -2.51 -10.58
C ARG A 120 -8.37 -1.53 -9.49
N TYR A 121 -7.41 -1.02 -8.72
CA TYR A 121 -7.67 -0.06 -7.64
C TYR A 121 -8.27 1.24 -8.19
N ILE A 122 -7.69 1.79 -9.24
CA ILE A 122 -8.19 2.99 -9.94
C ILE A 122 -9.63 2.77 -10.41
N LYS A 123 -9.93 1.60 -10.99
CA LYS A 123 -11.27 1.26 -11.49
C LYS A 123 -12.29 1.11 -10.36
N VAL A 124 -11.98 0.31 -9.34
CA VAL A 124 -12.89 -0.01 -8.23
C VAL A 124 -13.21 1.24 -7.39
N ASN A 125 -12.26 2.17 -7.25
CA ASN A 125 -12.45 3.42 -6.52
C ASN A 125 -12.95 4.59 -7.38
N GLY A 126 -13.37 4.34 -8.64
CA GLY A 126 -13.98 5.37 -9.49
C GLY A 126 -13.04 6.49 -9.95
N LEU A 127 -11.73 6.24 -9.97
CA LEU A 127 -10.72 7.27 -10.22
C LEU A 127 -10.44 7.53 -11.70
N ILE A 128 -11.06 6.74 -12.60
CA ILE A 128 -10.87 6.84 -14.05
C ILE A 128 -11.26 8.23 -14.57
N ASN A 129 -12.39 8.77 -14.12
CA ASN A 129 -12.86 10.07 -14.61
C ASN A 129 -11.95 11.21 -14.14
N ALA A 130 -11.42 11.12 -12.91
CA ALA A 130 -10.45 12.09 -12.42
C ALA A 130 -9.18 12.11 -13.29
N LEU A 131 -8.66 10.93 -13.69
CA LEU A 131 -7.54 10.85 -14.64
C LEU A 131 -7.89 11.43 -16.01
N LYS A 132 -9.02 11.03 -16.61
CA LYS A 132 -9.44 11.49 -17.94
C LYS A 132 -9.62 13.01 -17.99
N ASN A 133 -10.22 13.57 -16.95
CA ASN A 133 -10.49 15.00 -16.84
C ASN A 133 -9.29 15.79 -16.31
N LYS A 134 -8.15 15.14 -16.03
CA LYS A 134 -6.95 15.76 -15.44
C LYS A 134 -7.25 16.45 -14.11
N ASP A 135 -8.23 15.94 -13.37
CA ASP A 135 -8.56 16.40 -12.02
C ASP A 135 -7.58 15.76 -11.03
N TRP A 136 -6.39 16.33 -10.97
CA TRP A 136 -5.29 15.83 -10.14
C TRP A 136 -5.60 15.88 -8.65
N LYS A 137 -6.46 16.80 -8.21
CA LYS A 137 -6.89 16.88 -6.81
C LYS A 137 -7.81 15.71 -6.46
N ALA A 138 -8.85 15.48 -7.27
CA ALA A 138 -9.74 14.35 -7.07
C ALA A 138 -8.99 13.01 -7.16
N PHE A 139 -8.10 12.87 -8.15
CA PHE A 139 -7.30 11.66 -8.30
C PHE A 139 -6.38 11.46 -7.10
N ALA A 140 -5.59 12.47 -6.72
CA ALA A 140 -4.66 12.36 -5.61
C ALA A 140 -5.37 12.07 -4.28
N ARG A 141 -6.53 12.69 -4.03
CA ARG A 141 -7.34 12.42 -2.84
C ARG A 141 -7.86 10.97 -2.82
N GLY A 142 -8.32 10.47 -3.96
CA GLY A 142 -8.83 9.12 -4.09
C GLY A 142 -7.74 8.06 -3.97
N TYR A 143 -6.55 8.33 -4.53
CA TYR A 143 -5.44 7.38 -4.57
C TYR A 143 -4.57 7.40 -3.30
N ASN A 144 -4.23 8.59 -2.80
CA ASN A 144 -3.32 8.78 -1.66
C ASN A 144 -4.06 9.08 -0.34
N GLY A 145 -5.39 9.15 -0.37
CA GLY A 145 -6.22 9.46 0.79
C GLY A 145 -6.28 10.96 1.14
N SER A 146 -6.95 11.28 2.25
CA SER A 146 -7.21 12.66 2.69
C SER A 146 -5.94 13.47 2.98
N GLY A 147 -4.81 12.79 3.25
CA GLY A 147 -3.51 13.40 3.48
C GLY A 147 -2.75 13.84 2.22
N TYR A 148 -3.30 13.60 1.01
CA TYR A 148 -2.58 13.81 -0.25
C TYR A 148 -1.96 15.21 -0.39
N ALA A 149 -2.69 16.25 0.04
CA ALA A 149 -2.29 17.64 -0.10
C ALA A 149 -1.04 17.97 0.75
N LYS A 150 -0.87 17.33 1.91
CA LYS A 150 0.32 17.52 2.75
C LYS A 150 1.62 17.09 2.05
N ASN A 151 1.50 16.18 1.08
CA ASN A 151 2.61 15.63 0.30
C ASN A 151 2.64 16.18 -1.14
N ASN A 152 1.80 17.17 -1.47
CA ASN A 152 1.69 17.82 -2.78
C ASN A 152 1.47 16.82 -3.94
N TYR A 153 0.72 15.74 -3.72
CA TYR A 153 0.51 14.72 -4.76
C TYR A 153 -0.19 15.26 -6.01
N ASP A 154 -1.20 16.11 -5.83
CA ASP A 154 -1.91 16.79 -6.91
C ASP A 154 -0.98 17.65 -7.78
N VAL A 155 -0.12 18.45 -7.14
CA VAL A 155 0.86 19.29 -7.84
C VAL A 155 1.88 18.43 -8.59
N LYS A 156 2.40 17.37 -7.95
CA LYS A 156 3.36 16.45 -8.57
C LYS A 156 2.77 15.77 -9.80
N LEU A 157 1.52 15.29 -9.71
CA LEU A 157 0.81 14.66 -10.83
C LEU A 157 0.62 15.63 -12.00
N ALA A 158 0.18 16.86 -11.71
CA ALA A 158 0.03 17.90 -12.72
C ALA A 158 1.35 18.18 -13.46
N ASN A 159 2.44 18.35 -12.70
CA ASN A 159 3.77 18.63 -13.27
C ASN A 159 4.29 17.45 -14.11
N ALA A 160 4.13 16.22 -13.63
CA ALA A 160 4.54 15.03 -14.37
C ALA A 160 3.75 14.87 -15.69
N TYR A 161 2.45 15.20 -15.69
CA TYR A 161 1.65 15.20 -16.91
C TYR A 161 2.16 16.24 -17.91
N MET A 162 2.43 17.47 -17.47
CA MET A 162 2.96 18.52 -18.33
C MET A 162 4.31 18.13 -18.94
N LYS A 163 5.20 17.51 -18.15
CA LYS A 163 6.49 17.01 -18.63
C LYS A 163 6.34 15.94 -19.71
N ALA A 164 5.34 15.07 -19.61
CA ALA A 164 5.12 13.99 -20.59
C ALA A 164 4.52 14.46 -21.93
N LEU A 165 4.10 15.72 -22.03
CA LEU A 165 3.62 16.33 -23.27
C LEU A 165 4.74 16.97 -24.12
N ILE A 166 5.95 17.05 -23.58
CA ILE A 166 7.15 17.60 -24.23
C ILE A 166 8.00 16.42 -24.71
#